data_AF-A0A4Q6AN29-F1
#
_entry.id   AF-A0A4Q6AN29-F1
#
_cell.length_a   1.000
_cell.length_b   1.000
_cell.length_c   1.000
_cell.angle_alpha   90.00
_cell.angle_beta   90.00
_cell.angle_gamma   90.00
#
_symmetry.space_group_name_H-M   'P 1'
#
loop_
_entity.id
_entity.type
_entity.pdbx_description
1 polymer ?
#
loop_
_entity_poly.entity_id
_entity_poly.type
_entity_poly.pdbx_seq_one_letter_code
_entity_poly.pdbx_strand_id
1 'polypeptide(L)'
;YTTGRYQFTKTKDLQTFTVVDEDVRMNFHPRHGTVMPITTAETGRLVEKWLSPADVVLSARNSRIRPNNTVFDTAKSMVRFLLKPGTDLETFDPAFTLYPGVTVTPIGNRNFAQGPVNYRLRVGANEQRFRVEATVPHNPVLRGNYADPDLIYAEKTGKFYLYPTSDGFTGWSGTYFKAFSSPDLVHWKDEGKILELGKDVRWADRNAWAPCIIERKINGAYRYFYYFTAAQKIGVAVSNHPTGPFVDLGKPLIDGLPEGVKGGQQIDPDVFADPATGKHYLYWGNGYMAGAELNDDMVSLKPGTTKVMTPDASFREGAHVFYRNGTYYFLWSEDDTRSENYKVRYGTSDSPLGKIKVPQNNLVVAKDPSQGIYATGHNSTIQVPGRDEWYLVYHRFQYPDGIKMGRAAGYNREVCIDRMEFSPDGSIRPILPSHKGISPVLLKKGAKEKEQ
;
A
#
# COMPACT_ATOMS: atom_id res chain seq x y z
N TYR A 1 -21.58 25.18 -36.76
CA TYR A 1 -20.10 25.21 -36.79
C TYR A 1 -19.55 25.43 -38.21
N THR A 2 -19.94 24.65 -39.23
CA THR A 2 -19.44 24.79 -40.61
C THR A 2 -20.02 25.97 -41.40
N THR A 3 -21.13 26.56 -40.93
CA THR A 3 -21.85 27.64 -41.63
C THR A 3 -21.42 29.06 -41.21
N GLY A 4 -20.51 29.20 -40.23
CA GLY A 4 -20.06 30.50 -39.71
C GLY A 4 -21.12 31.33 -38.95
N ARG A 5 -22.37 30.87 -38.91
CA ARG A 5 -23.48 31.55 -38.24
C ARG A 5 -23.53 31.18 -36.75
N TYR A 6 -23.58 32.21 -35.90
CA TYR A 6 -23.87 32.09 -34.47
C TYR A 6 -25.29 32.57 -34.22
N GLN A 7 -25.99 31.88 -33.33
CA GLN A 7 -27.34 32.27 -32.90
C GLN A 7 -27.25 32.75 -31.45
N PHE A 8 -27.65 33.98 -31.20
CA PHE A 8 -27.66 34.58 -29.87
C PHE A 8 -29.05 34.44 -29.28
N THR A 9 -29.12 34.02 -28.02
CA THR A 9 -30.38 33.91 -27.31
C THR A 9 -30.29 34.60 -25.96
N LYS A 10 -31.42 35.12 -25.48
CA LYS A 10 -31.61 35.63 -24.12
C LYS A 10 -32.65 34.79 -23.40
N THR A 11 -32.55 34.73 -22.08
CA THR A 11 -33.48 34.01 -21.21
C THR A 11 -33.59 34.73 -19.87
N LYS A 12 -34.68 34.49 -19.13
CA LYS A 12 -34.85 34.93 -17.73
C LYS A 12 -34.84 33.76 -16.74
N ASP A 13 -34.87 32.51 -17.22
CA ASP A 13 -35.12 31.31 -16.42
C ASP A 13 -34.17 30.15 -16.74
N LEU A 14 -33.27 30.32 -17.73
CA LEU A 14 -32.36 29.27 -18.24
C LEU A 14 -33.07 28.05 -18.84
N GLN A 15 -34.39 28.11 -19.06
CA GLN A 15 -35.19 27.07 -19.69
C GLN A 15 -35.74 27.54 -21.04
N THR A 16 -36.22 28.78 -21.08
CA THR A 16 -36.84 29.40 -22.24
C THR A 16 -35.89 30.44 -22.83
N PHE A 17 -35.40 30.16 -24.03
CA PHE A 17 -34.48 31.03 -24.74
C PHE A 17 -35.15 31.67 -25.96
N THR A 18 -35.03 32.98 -26.10
CA THR A 18 -35.51 33.74 -27.25
C THR A 18 -34.34 34.25 -28.08
N VAL A 19 -34.39 34.09 -29.41
CA VAL A 19 -33.34 34.53 -30.35
C VAL A 19 -33.25 36.07 -30.38
N VAL A 20 -32.02 36.60 -30.42
CA VAL A 20 -31.69 38.04 -30.44
C VAL A 20 -30.58 38.38 -31.43
N ASP A 21 -30.48 37.62 -32.53
CA ASP A 21 -29.40 37.73 -33.53
C ASP A 21 -29.17 39.16 -34.07
N GLU A 22 -30.22 39.99 -34.14
CA GLU A 22 -30.17 41.33 -34.75
C GLU A 22 -29.60 42.42 -33.82
N ASP A 23 -29.48 42.15 -32.51
CA ASP A 23 -29.07 43.12 -31.48
C ASP A 23 -27.61 42.94 -31.02
N VAL A 24 -26.83 42.07 -31.67
CA VAL A 24 -25.50 41.67 -31.17
C VAL A 24 -24.40 41.99 -32.19
N ARG A 25 -23.46 42.86 -31.80
CA ARG A 25 -22.16 43.03 -32.48
C ARG A 25 -21.07 42.28 -31.72
N MET A 26 -20.24 41.54 -32.44
CA MET A 26 -19.13 40.77 -31.85
C MET A 26 -17.78 41.20 -32.39
N ASN A 27 -16.75 41.09 -31.55
CA ASN A 27 -15.34 41.24 -31.91
C ASN A 27 -14.48 40.01 -31.50
N PHE A 28 -15.11 38.86 -31.27
CA PHE A 28 -14.44 37.63 -30.85
C PHE A 28 -15.04 36.38 -31.53
N HIS A 29 -14.39 35.22 -31.37
CA HIS A 29 -14.84 33.93 -31.90
C HIS A 29 -15.06 32.94 -30.75
N PRO A 30 -16.31 32.66 -30.34
CA PRO A 30 -16.57 31.81 -29.18
C PRO A 30 -16.15 30.36 -29.42
N ARG A 31 -15.36 29.79 -28.50
CA ARG A 31 -15.05 28.35 -28.42
C ARG A 31 -15.35 27.85 -27.00
N HIS A 32 -16.60 27.40 -26.82
CA HIS A 32 -17.19 26.70 -25.67
C HIS A 32 -17.23 27.43 -24.30
N GLY A 33 -18.42 27.44 -23.70
CA GLY A 33 -18.69 27.85 -22.32
C GLY A 33 -18.88 29.35 -22.13
N THR A 34 -19.86 29.71 -21.28
CA THR A 34 -20.07 31.09 -20.81
C THR A 34 -20.00 31.09 -19.29
N VAL A 35 -19.18 31.98 -18.72
CA VAL A 35 -19.22 32.28 -17.27
C VAL A 35 -20.23 33.39 -17.06
N MET A 36 -21.30 33.13 -16.31
CA MET A 36 -22.31 34.13 -15.96
C MET A 36 -22.04 34.64 -14.54
N PRO A 37 -21.84 35.95 -14.33
CA PRO A 37 -21.79 36.51 -12.99
C PRO A 37 -23.19 36.46 -12.36
N ILE A 38 -23.25 36.09 -11.08
CA ILE A 38 -24.49 36.17 -10.27
C ILE A 38 -24.27 37.13 -9.12
N THR A 39 -25.34 37.80 -8.70
CA THR A 39 -25.35 38.67 -7.53
C THR A 39 -25.26 37.85 -6.23
N THR A 40 -24.91 38.51 -5.12
CA THR A 40 -24.91 37.91 -3.79
C THR A 40 -26.30 37.39 -3.39
N ALA A 41 -27.36 38.11 -3.77
CA ALA A 41 -28.74 37.70 -3.50
C ALA A 41 -29.14 36.44 -4.30
N GLU A 42 -28.72 36.35 -5.57
CA GLU A 42 -28.92 35.14 -6.39
C GLU A 42 -28.14 33.96 -5.85
N THR A 43 -26.89 34.19 -5.41
CA THR A 43 -26.08 33.16 -4.74
C THR A 43 -26.79 32.62 -3.50
N GLY A 44 -27.34 33.50 -2.65
CA GLY A 44 -28.10 33.09 -1.46
C GLY A 44 -29.30 32.21 -1.80
N ARG A 45 -30.08 32.57 -2.82
CA ARG A 45 -31.22 31.76 -3.29
C ARG A 45 -30.79 30.39 -3.81
N LEU A 46 -29.70 30.31 -4.55
CA LEU A 46 -29.17 29.05 -5.07
C LEU A 46 -28.65 28.16 -3.94
N VAL A 47 -27.93 28.73 -2.98
CA VAL A 47 -27.41 28.04 -1.81
C VAL A 47 -28.55 27.47 -0.97
N GLU A 48 -29.56 28.27 -0.64
CA GLU A 48 -30.71 27.83 0.14
C GLU A 48 -31.49 26.71 -0.56
N LYS A 49 -31.61 26.78 -1.90
CA LYS A 49 -32.39 25.81 -2.67
C LYS A 49 -31.64 24.49 -2.91
N TRP A 50 -30.33 24.55 -3.15
CA TRP A 50 -29.58 23.43 -3.72
C TRP A 50 -28.40 22.94 -2.88
N LEU A 51 -27.88 23.75 -1.95
CA LEU A 51 -26.76 23.35 -1.11
C LEU A 51 -27.27 22.70 0.18
N SER A 52 -26.71 21.54 0.52
CA SER A 52 -26.97 20.86 1.78
C SER A 52 -25.82 21.07 2.79
N PRO A 53 -26.06 20.87 4.10
CA PRO A 53 -24.96 20.79 5.07
C PRO A 53 -23.88 19.75 4.70
N ALA A 54 -24.25 18.66 4.00
CA ALA A 54 -23.31 17.66 3.52
C ALA A 54 -22.37 18.21 2.42
N ASP A 55 -22.90 19.02 1.51
CA ASP A 55 -22.08 19.68 0.48
C ASP A 55 -21.10 20.67 1.10
N VAL A 56 -21.50 21.36 2.17
CA VAL A 56 -20.64 22.29 2.90
C VAL A 56 -19.49 21.55 3.61
N VAL A 57 -19.72 20.40 4.25
CA VAL A 57 -18.61 19.65 4.88
C VAL A 57 -17.64 19.07 3.84
N LEU A 58 -18.12 18.73 2.64
CA LEU A 58 -17.29 18.28 1.53
C LEU A 58 -16.56 19.43 0.82
N SER A 59 -16.92 20.69 1.11
CA SER A 59 -16.32 21.88 0.53
C SER A 59 -14.99 22.31 1.16
N ALA A 60 -14.41 21.49 2.05
CA ALA A 60 -13.11 21.79 2.67
C ALA A 60 -12.02 22.02 1.59
N ARG A 61 -11.31 23.15 1.68
CA ARG A 61 -10.31 23.57 0.67
C ARG A 61 -8.90 23.75 1.22
N ASN A 62 -8.62 23.36 2.47
CA ASN A 62 -7.26 23.45 2.97
C ASN A 62 -6.30 22.62 2.09
N SER A 63 -5.23 23.25 1.60
CA SER A 63 -4.25 22.64 0.68
C SER A 63 -3.48 21.46 1.28
N ARG A 64 -3.56 21.27 2.61
CA ARG A 64 -3.03 20.12 3.34
C ARG A 64 -3.91 18.88 3.22
N ILE A 65 -5.18 19.00 2.83
CA ILE A 65 -6.06 17.85 2.55
C ILE A 65 -5.59 17.20 1.23
N ARG A 66 -5.43 15.87 1.23
CA ARG A 66 -5.07 15.12 0.01
C ARG A 66 -6.27 15.08 -0.95
N PRO A 67 -6.10 15.42 -2.24
CA PRO A 67 -7.15 15.24 -3.23
C PRO A 67 -7.61 13.77 -3.29
N ASN A 68 -8.92 13.55 -3.44
CA ASN A 68 -9.56 12.24 -3.65
C ASN A 68 -9.47 11.23 -2.47
N ASN A 69 -8.97 11.64 -1.30
CA ASN A 69 -8.86 10.77 -0.12
C ASN A 69 -9.72 11.25 1.07
N THR A 70 -10.82 11.92 0.76
CA THR A 70 -11.85 12.27 1.75
C THR A 70 -12.88 11.16 1.79
N VAL A 71 -13.12 10.60 2.97
CA VAL A 71 -14.21 9.64 3.17
C VAL A 71 -15.37 10.32 3.86
N PHE A 72 -16.55 10.19 3.25
CA PHE A 72 -17.79 10.69 3.79
C PHE A 72 -18.73 9.52 4.10
N ASP A 73 -19.02 9.33 5.39
CA ASP A 73 -19.99 8.37 5.89
C ASP A 73 -21.29 9.13 6.17
N THR A 74 -22.20 9.10 5.21
CA THR A 74 -23.50 9.76 5.30
C THR A 74 -24.34 9.22 6.46
N ALA A 75 -24.26 7.91 6.73
CA ALA A 75 -25.06 7.26 7.78
C ALA A 75 -24.63 7.71 9.19
N LYS A 76 -23.34 7.95 9.39
CA LYS A 76 -22.79 8.42 10.67
C LYS A 76 -22.60 9.94 10.74
N SER A 77 -22.94 10.67 9.68
CA SER A 77 -22.60 12.09 9.53
C SER A 77 -21.12 12.37 9.87
N MET A 78 -20.22 11.58 9.28
CA MET A 78 -18.78 11.66 9.57
C MET A 78 -17.99 11.94 8.30
N VAL A 79 -17.01 12.85 8.39
CA VAL A 79 -16.03 13.11 7.34
C VAL A 79 -14.63 12.84 7.88
N ARG A 80 -13.83 12.11 7.11
CA ARG A 80 -12.41 11.88 7.41
C ARG A 80 -11.55 12.52 6.34
N PHE A 81 -10.67 13.42 6.74
CA PHE A 81 -9.65 14.03 5.90
C PHE A 81 -8.30 13.33 6.10
N LEU A 82 -7.74 12.78 5.02
CA LEU A 82 -6.33 12.39 4.98
C LEU A 82 -5.48 13.58 4.57
N LEU A 83 -4.54 13.96 5.44
CA LEU A 83 -3.71 15.14 5.30
C LEU A 83 -2.34 14.82 4.70
N LYS A 84 -1.62 15.85 4.24
CA LYS A 84 -0.23 15.73 3.79
C LYS A 84 0.71 15.54 5.00
N PRO A 85 1.82 14.78 4.86
CA PRO A 85 2.84 14.63 5.91
C PRO A 85 3.35 15.98 6.43
N GLY A 86 3.57 16.10 7.74
CA GLY A 86 4.00 17.34 8.41
C GLY A 86 2.89 18.39 8.62
N THR A 87 1.61 18.00 8.53
CA THR A 87 0.51 18.92 8.90
C THR A 87 0.37 18.97 10.41
N ASP A 88 0.33 20.17 10.98
CA ASP A 88 0.05 20.37 12.40
C ASP A 88 -1.44 20.11 12.68
N LEU A 89 -1.72 19.09 13.48
CA LEU A 89 -3.08 18.72 13.88
C LEU A 89 -3.62 19.57 15.02
N GLU A 90 -2.78 20.25 15.80
CA GLU A 90 -3.23 21.07 16.93
C GLU A 90 -3.90 22.37 16.48
N THR A 91 -3.52 22.87 15.31
CA THR A 91 -4.04 24.12 14.74
C THR A 91 -4.60 23.95 13.32
N PHE A 92 -5.09 22.77 12.97
CA PHE A 92 -5.61 22.51 11.61
C PHE A 92 -6.99 23.17 11.40
N ASP A 93 -7.15 23.90 10.30
CA ASP A 93 -8.45 24.40 9.82
C ASP A 93 -8.81 23.71 8.49
N PRO A 94 -9.92 22.95 8.41
CA PRO A 94 -10.39 22.38 7.15
C PRO A 94 -10.66 23.41 6.04
N ALA A 95 -10.88 24.68 6.40
CA ALA A 95 -11.20 25.78 5.49
C ALA A 95 -12.44 25.45 4.62
N PHE A 96 -13.58 25.21 5.27
CA PHE A 96 -14.87 25.02 4.60
C PHE A 96 -15.27 26.27 3.82
N THR A 97 -15.88 26.07 2.65
CA THR A 97 -16.36 27.18 1.83
C THR A 97 -17.62 27.79 2.45
N LEU A 98 -17.58 29.09 2.73
CA LEU A 98 -18.73 29.82 3.28
C LEU A 98 -19.42 30.62 2.19
N TYR A 99 -20.66 30.25 1.90
CA TYR A 99 -21.56 31.02 1.03
C TYR A 99 -22.54 31.87 1.85
N PRO A 100 -23.14 32.92 1.27
CA PRO A 100 -24.25 33.62 1.91
C PRO A 100 -25.35 32.64 2.37
N GLY A 101 -25.76 32.72 3.65
CA GLY A 101 -26.74 31.80 4.23
C GLY A 101 -26.18 30.49 4.81
N VAL A 102 -24.86 30.27 4.71
CA VAL A 102 -24.17 29.14 5.35
C VAL A 102 -23.56 29.57 6.69
N THR A 103 -23.74 28.75 7.73
CA THR A 103 -23.07 28.93 9.03
C THR A 103 -22.36 27.63 9.40
N VAL A 104 -21.09 27.73 9.79
CA VAL A 104 -20.29 26.60 10.29
C VAL A 104 -19.83 26.93 11.71
N THR A 105 -20.06 26.02 12.66
CA THR A 105 -19.60 26.17 14.05
C THR A 105 -19.00 24.86 14.55
N PRO A 106 -17.74 24.83 15.00
CA PRO A 106 -16.84 25.96 15.13
C PRO A 106 -16.18 26.35 13.78
N ILE A 107 -15.52 27.51 13.69
CA ILE A 107 -14.79 27.96 12.49
C ILE A 107 -13.29 28.15 12.79
N GLY A 108 -12.41 28.00 11.81
CA GLY A 108 -10.97 28.24 11.96
C GLY A 108 -10.24 27.07 12.62
N ASN A 109 -9.04 27.34 13.13
CA ASN A 109 -8.13 26.34 13.70
C ASN A 109 -8.77 25.51 14.81
N ARG A 110 -8.62 24.19 14.73
CA ARG A 110 -9.05 23.22 15.75
C ARG A 110 -7.96 22.21 16.03
N ASN A 111 -8.01 21.67 17.25
CA ASN A 111 -7.12 20.61 17.67
C ASN A 111 -7.73 19.24 17.32
N PHE A 112 -7.26 18.68 16.21
CA PHE A 112 -7.57 17.31 15.77
C PHE A 112 -6.61 16.27 16.36
N ALA A 113 -5.53 16.68 17.05
CA ALA A 113 -4.62 15.77 17.72
C ALA A 113 -5.28 15.05 18.91
N GLN A 114 -6.32 15.66 19.49
CA GLN A 114 -7.14 15.07 20.57
C GLN A 114 -8.30 14.20 20.05
N GLY A 115 -8.42 14.04 18.73
CA GLY A 115 -9.46 13.26 18.08
C GLY A 115 -10.44 14.11 17.26
N PRO A 116 -11.58 13.52 16.87
CA PRO A 116 -12.51 14.18 15.97
C PRO A 116 -13.19 15.41 16.57
N VAL A 117 -13.45 16.40 15.72
CA VAL A 117 -14.09 17.66 16.09
C VAL A 117 -15.53 17.67 15.56
N ASN A 118 -16.49 18.04 16.40
CA ASN A 118 -17.89 18.16 15.99
C ASN A 118 -18.14 19.55 15.37
N TYR A 119 -18.65 19.56 14.14
CA TYR A 119 -19.08 20.77 13.44
C TYR A 119 -20.59 20.77 13.26
N ARG A 120 -21.24 21.91 13.52
CA ARG A 120 -22.64 22.20 13.24
C ARG A 120 -22.68 23.07 11.98
N LEU A 121 -23.30 22.57 10.94
CA LEU A 121 -23.39 23.21 9.63
C LEU A 121 -24.86 23.52 9.36
N ARG A 122 -25.14 24.79 9.04
CA ARG A 122 -26.47 25.26 8.71
C ARG A 122 -26.47 25.88 7.32
N VAL A 123 -27.43 25.51 6.49
CA VAL A 123 -27.73 26.12 5.19
C VAL A 123 -29.20 26.53 5.20
N GLY A 124 -29.49 27.83 5.28
CA GLY A 124 -30.86 28.32 5.48
C GLY A 124 -31.47 27.77 6.77
N ALA A 125 -32.61 27.08 6.66
CA ALA A 125 -33.28 26.41 7.78
C ALA A 125 -32.72 25.00 8.09
N ASN A 126 -31.91 24.42 7.21
CA ASN A 126 -31.40 23.06 7.34
C ASN A 126 -30.13 23.04 8.18
N GLU A 127 -30.12 22.31 9.30
CA GLU A 127 -28.95 22.13 10.16
C GLU A 127 -28.58 20.65 10.28
N GLN A 128 -27.29 20.36 10.24
CA GLN A 128 -26.75 19.03 10.53
C GLN A 128 -25.44 19.13 11.30
N ARG A 129 -25.19 18.13 12.16
CA ARG A 129 -23.91 17.98 12.85
C ARG A 129 -23.06 16.93 12.17
N PHE A 130 -21.79 17.24 11.94
CA PHE A 130 -20.81 16.34 11.40
C PHE A 130 -19.67 16.11 12.38
N ARG A 131 -19.25 14.85 12.52
CA ARG A 131 -18.00 14.50 13.18
C ARG A 131 -16.88 14.52 12.15
N VAL A 132 -15.94 15.45 12.28
CA VAL A 132 -14.83 15.61 11.34
C VAL A 132 -13.56 15.05 11.96
N GLU A 133 -12.94 14.10 11.28
CA GLU A 133 -11.64 13.52 11.64
C GLU A 133 -10.57 14.03 10.68
N ALA A 134 -9.35 14.25 11.19
CA ALA A 134 -8.20 14.60 10.36
C ALA A 134 -7.01 13.76 10.78
N THR A 135 -6.40 13.07 9.82
CA THR A 135 -5.27 12.16 10.08
C THR A 135 -4.12 12.53 9.16
N VAL A 136 -2.89 12.61 9.70
CA VAL A 136 -1.66 12.63 8.90
C VAL A 136 -1.21 11.19 8.69
N PRO A 137 -1.37 10.61 7.49
CA PRO A 137 -1.14 9.19 7.30
C PRO A 137 0.28 8.92 6.78
N HIS A 138 0.92 7.89 7.35
CA HIS A 138 2.15 7.29 6.82
C HIS A 138 1.88 5.98 6.05
N ASN A 139 0.62 5.51 6.03
CA ASN A 139 0.16 4.49 5.09
C ASN A 139 -0.74 5.10 3.99
N PRO A 140 -0.66 4.59 2.74
CA PRO A 140 0.36 3.67 2.26
C PRO A 140 1.77 4.29 2.26
N VAL A 141 2.79 3.46 2.43
CA VAL A 141 4.21 3.89 2.55
C VAL A 141 4.79 4.31 1.20
N LEU A 142 4.27 3.75 0.11
CA LEU A 142 4.64 4.08 -1.25
C LEU A 142 3.55 4.92 -1.93
N ARG A 143 3.96 5.79 -2.85
CA ARG A 143 3.03 6.51 -3.73
C ARG A 143 2.76 5.71 -5.00
N GLY A 144 1.51 5.35 -5.24
CA GLY A 144 1.08 4.59 -6.41
C GLY A 144 0.71 3.14 -6.04
N ASN A 145 0.40 2.35 -7.06
CA ASN A 145 -0.08 0.99 -6.87
C ASN A 145 1.10 0.01 -6.84
N TYR A 146 1.28 -0.63 -5.70
CA TYR A 146 2.35 -1.58 -5.43
C TYR A 146 1.81 -2.65 -4.50
N ALA A 147 2.37 -3.85 -4.62
CA ALA A 147 1.92 -4.99 -3.86
C ALA A 147 3.07 -5.92 -3.50
N ASP A 148 2.73 -7.00 -2.81
CA ASP A 148 3.62 -8.12 -2.52
C ASP A 148 5.00 -7.66 -2.00
N PRO A 149 5.05 -6.87 -0.90
CA PRO A 149 6.25 -6.17 -0.50
C PRO A 149 7.22 -7.06 0.28
N ASP A 150 8.49 -7.06 -0.12
CA ASP A 150 9.61 -7.55 0.69
C ASP A 150 10.48 -6.40 1.20
N LEU A 151 11.07 -6.56 2.39
CA LEU A 151 11.78 -5.49 3.09
C LEU A 151 13.03 -6.01 3.80
N ILE A 152 14.19 -5.41 3.50
CA ILE A 152 15.43 -5.65 4.24
C ILE A 152 16.03 -4.37 4.83
N TYR A 153 16.84 -4.52 5.87
CA TYR A 153 17.86 -3.53 6.20
C TYR A 153 19.18 -3.95 5.57
N ALA A 154 19.74 -3.12 4.68
CA ALA A 154 21.01 -3.41 4.02
C ALA A 154 22.16 -2.79 4.81
N GLU A 155 22.96 -3.62 5.48
CA GLU A 155 24.11 -3.20 6.28
C GLU A 155 25.10 -2.36 5.47
N LYS A 156 25.32 -2.74 4.20
CA LYS A 156 26.25 -2.03 3.30
C LYS A 156 25.99 -0.53 3.24
N THR A 157 24.72 -0.14 3.27
CA THR A 157 24.30 1.25 3.03
C THR A 157 23.69 1.91 4.27
N GLY A 158 23.39 1.14 5.30
CA GLY A 158 22.75 1.61 6.53
C GLY A 158 21.31 2.09 6.33
N LYS A 159 20.57 1.48 5.40
CA LYS A 159 19.20 1.87 5.03
C LYS A 159 18.29 0.66 4.89
N PHE A 160 17.00 0.93 5.00
CA PHE A 160 15.94 -0.01 4.64
C PHE A 160 15.68 0.03 3.12
N TYR A 161 15.38 -1.12 2.53
CA TYR A 161 15.00 -1.26 1.12
C TYR A 161 13.77 -2.13 0.96
N LEU A 162 12.77 -1.59 0.27
CA LEU A 162 11.48 -2.23 0.00
C LEU A 162 11.36 -2.58 -1.49
N TYR A 163 10.92 -3.80 -1.77
CA TYR A 163 10.83 -4.40 -3.10
C TYR A 163 9.42 -4.94 -3.32
N PRO A 164 8.58 -4.24 -4.08
CA PRO A 164 7.22 -4.70 -4.35
C PRO A 164 7.06 -5.24 -5.78
N THR A 165 5.97 -5.97 -6.00
CA THR A 165 5.32 -6.04 -7.32
C THR A 165 4.92 -4.64 -7.78
N SER A 166 5.26 -4.27 -9.02
CA SER A 166 4.68 -3.10 -9.69
C SER A 166 3.23 -3.39 -10.07
N ASP A 167 2.27 -2.82 -9.33
CA ASP A 167 0.84 -3.10 -9.47
C ASP A 167 0.12 -2.02 -10.31
N GLY A 168 -1.21 -2.11 -10.46
CA GLY A 168 -1.98 -1.19 -11.29
C GLY A 168 -2.08 -1.61 -12.77
N PHE A 169 -1.62 -2.80 -13.11
CA PHE A 169 -1.70 -3.38 -14.45
C PHE A 169 -2.76 -4.49 -14.47
N THR A 170 -3.70 -4.42 -15.42
CA THR A 170 -4.78 -5.42 -15.54
C THR A 170 -4.23 -6.84 -15.55
N GLY A 171 -4.74 -7.68 -14.65
CA GLY A 171 -4.32 -9.09 -14.53
C GLY A 171 -2.88 -9.27 -14.07
N TRP A 172 -2.34 -8.33 -13.28
CA TRP A 172 -0.96 -8.33 -12.80
C TRP A 172 0.05 -8.42 -13.96
N SER A 173 -0.20 -7.70 -15.06
CA SER A 173 0.61 -7.80 -16.28
C SER A 173 1.93 -7.00 -16.24
N GLY A 174 2.30 -6.43 -15.09
CA GLY A 174 3.57 -5.72 -14.93
C GLY A 174 4.78 -6.58 -15.27
N THR A 175 5.82 -5.96 -15.84
CA THR A 175 7.01 -6.64 -16.39
C THR A 175 8.32 -6.17 -15.78
N TYR A 176 8.27 -5.35 -14.72
CA TYR A 176 9.47 -4.80 -14.09
C TYR A 176 9.32 -4.68 -12.58
N PHE A 177 10.45 -4.71 -11.89
CA PHE A 177 10.56 -4.48 -10.46
C PHE A 177 11.22 -3.14 -10.17
N LYS A 178 10.82 -2.54 -9.05
CA LYS A 178 11.41 -1.31 -8.51
C LYS A 178 11.96 -1.56 -7.11
N ALA A 179 12.84 -0.69 -6.66
CA ALA A 179 13.27 -0.62 -5.27
C ALA A 179 12.95 0.75 -4.69
N PHE A 180 12.69 0.78 -3.38
CA PHE A 180 12.51 2.00 -2.61
C PHE A 180 13.44 1.96 -1.41
N SER A 181 14.15 3.05 -1.11
CA SER A 181 15.02 3.12 0.07
C SER A 181 14.48 4.08 1.12
N SER A 182 14.72 3.79 2.39
CA SER A 182 14.34 4.66 3.50
C SER A 182 15.37 4.65 4.62
N PRO A 183 15.68 5.80 5.24
CA PRO A 183 16.50 5.84 6.45
C PRO A 183 15.73 5.46 7.72
N ASP A 184 14.39 5.47 7.69
CA ASP A 184 13.55 5.47 8.91
C ASP A 184 12.18 4.77 8.76
N LEU A 185 12.00 3.98 7.69
CA LEU A 185 10.76 3.26 7.34
C LEU A 185 9.53 4.15 7.01
N VAL A 186 9.67 5.47 7.04
CA VAL A 186 8.57 6.42 6.75
C VAL A 186 8.87 7.26 5.52
N HIS A 187 10.10 7.75 5.38
CA HIS A 187 10.50 8.58 4.26
C HIS A 187 11.15 7.72 3.17
N TRP A 188 10.37 7.39 2.14
CA TRP A 188 10.78 6.52 1.05
C TRP A 188 11.24 7.30 -0.17
N LYS A 189 12.41 6.93 -0.70
CA LYS A 189 12.94 7.37 -1.98
C LYS A 189 12.73 6.25 -3.01
N ASP A 190 12.13 6.60 -4.13
CA ASP A 190 12.04 5.74 -5.31
C ASP A 190 13.43 5.62 -5.97
N GLU A 191 14.00 4.42 -5.99
CA GLU A 191 15.30 4.13 -6.59
C GLU A 191 15.18 3.71 -8.07
N GLY A 192 13.98 3.72 -8.63
CA GLY A 192 13.72 3.39 -10.03
C GLY A 192 13.58 1.89 -10.29
N LYS A 193 13.57 1.53 -11.58
CA LYS A 193 13.51 0.14 -12.04
C LYS A 193 14.86 -0.55 -11.77
N ILE A 194 14.82 -1.73 -11.17
CA ILE A 194 16.02 -2.51 -10.81
C ILE A 194 16.19 -3.79 -11.65
N LEU A 195 15.10 -4.29 -12.24
CA LEU A 195 15.08 -5.50 -13.06
C LEU A 195 13.85 -5.49 -13.98
N GLU A 196 14.02 -5.83 -15.27
CA GLU A 196 12.95 -5.83 -16.27
C GLU A 196 12.91 -7.15 -17.07
N LEU A 197 11.74 -7.78 -17.14
CA LEU A 197 11.50 -8.99 -17.92
C LEU A 197 11.60 -8.71 -19.43
N GLY A 198 12.06 -9.70 -20.20
CA GLY A 198 12.34 -9.58 -21.63
C GLY A 198 13.64 -8.83 -21.96
N LYS A 199 14.11 -7.95 -21.06
CA LYS A 199 15.36 -7.19 -21.21
C LYS A 199 16.50 -7.77 -20.37
N ASP A 200 16.33 -7.82 -19.05
CA ASP A 200 17.34 -8.29 -18.11
C ASP A 200 17.16 -9.79 -17.81
N VAL A 201 15.89 -10.24 -17.78
CA VAL A 201 15.51 -11.65 -17.65
C VAL A 201 15.03 -12.15 -19.03
N ARG A 202 15.84 -12.98 -19.72
CA ARG A 202 15.56 -13.35 -21.12
C ARG A 202 14.62 -14.53 -21.30
N TRP A 203 14.42 -15.34 -20.26
CA TRP A 203 13.58 -16.54 -20.31
C TRP A 203 12.09 -16.28 -19.99
N ALA A 204 11.73 -15.06 -19.60
CA ALA A 204 10.35 -14.63 -19.35
C ALA A 204 10.17 -13.14 -19.66
N ASP A 205 9.00 -12.75 -20.16
CA ASP A 205 8.66 -11.40 -20.62
C ASP A 205 7.34 -10.86 -20.02
N ARG A 206 6.70 -11.61 -19.11
CA ARG A 206 5.43 -11.26 -18.49
C ARG A 206 5.42 -11.56 -16.99
N ASN A 207 4.57 -10.83 -16.27
CA ASN A 207 4.16 -11.16 -14.91
C ASN A 207 5.33 -11.19 -13.90
N ALA A 208 5.93 -10.02 -13.67
CA ALA A 208 6.96 -9.77 -12.67
C ALA A 208 6.33 -9.59 -11.27
N TRP A 209 6.32 -10.64 -10.44
CA TRP A 209 5.59 -10.65 -9.17
C TRP A 209 6.45 -11.01 -7.96
N ALA A 210 5.99 -10.57 -6.79
CA ALA A 210 6.33 -11.03 -5.45
C ALA A 210 7.81 -11.36 -5.29
N PRO A 211 8.68 -10.33 -5.26
CA PRO A 211 10.09 -10.56 -5.03
C PRO A 211 10.39 -10.80 -3.55
N CYS A 212 11.53 -11.42 -3.29
CA CYS A 212 12.21 -11.34 -1.99
C CYS A 212 13.72 -11.15 -2.20
N ILE A 213 14.41 -10.64 -1.18
CA ILE A 213 15.84 -10.39 -1.26
C ILE A 213 16.56 -10.78 0.02
N ILE A 214 17.83 -11.17 -0.12
CA ILE A 214 18.74 -11.32 1.00
C ILE A 214 20.10 -10.67 0.72
N GLU A 215 20.63 -9.98 1.73
CA GLU A 215 22.00 -9.48 1.76
C GLU A 215 22.91 -10.55 2.39
N ARG A 216 24.05 -10.83 1.76
CA ARG A 216 25.10 -11.69 2.31
C ARG A 216 26.45 -11.02 2.22
N LYS A 217 27.29 -11.22 3.24
CA LYS A 217 28.70 -10.85 3.22
C LYS A 217 29.54 -12.07 2.86
N ILE A 218 30.07 -12.10 1.64
CA ILE A 218 30.86 -13.21 1.08
C ILE A 218 32.27 -12.69 0.83
N ASN A 219 33.27 -13.29 1.49
CA ASN A 219 34.67 -12.88 1.40
C ASN A 219 34.88 -11.38 1.66
N GLY A 220 34.21 -10.85 2.69
CA GLY A 220 34.27 -9.44 3.06
C GLY A 220 33.43 -8.48 2.19
N ALA A 221 32.87 -8.95 1.07
CA ALA A 221 32.07 -8.13 0.16
C ALA A 221 30.57 -8.44 0.29
N TYR A 222 29.75 -7.40 0.31
CA TYR A 222 28.30 -7.55 0.27
C TYR A 222 27.82 -7.97 -1.13
N ARG A 223 26.90 -8.94 -1.16
CA ARG A 223 26.19 -9.48 -2.31
C ARG A 223 24.69 -9.54 -1.98
N TYR A 224 23.87 -9.34 -3.00
CA TYR A 224 22.41 -9.36 -2.89
C TYR A 224 21.86 -10.42 -3.83
N PHE A 225 21.00 -11.28 -3.31
CA PHE A 225 20.30 -12.32 -4.06
C PHE A 225 18.82 -11.97 -4.08
N TYR A 226 18.33 -11.63 -5.26
CA TYR A 226 16.98 -11.15 -5.50
C TYR A 226 16.18 -12.23 -6.21
N TYR A 227 15.27 -12.88 -5.49
CA TYR A 227 14.37 -13.89 -6.03
C TYR A 227 13.08 -13.23 -6.44
N PHE A 228 12.45 -13.75 -7.49
CA PHE A 228 11.25 -13.15 -8.04
C PHE A 228 10.43 -14.17 -8.80
N THR A 229 9.14 -13.90 -8.93
CA THR A 229 8.28 -14.64 -9.85
C THR A 229 8.29 -13.97 -11.22
N ALA A 230 8.47 -14.75 -12.28
CA ALA A 230 8.28 -14.34 -13.67
C ALA A 230 7.57 -15.46 -14.45
N ALA A 231 6.45 -15.13 -15.10
CA ALA A 231 5.64 -16.10 -15.85
C ALA A 231 5.33 -17.40 -15.07
N GLN A 232 4.98 -17.27 -13.78
CA GLN A 232 4.67 -18.38 -12.86
C GLN A 232 5.83 -19.36 -12.60
N LYS A 233 7.07 -18.88 -12.71
CA LYS A 233 8.31 -19.57 -12.32
C LYS A 233 9.12 -18.66 -11.42
N ILE A 234 10.05 -19.22 -10.64
CA ILE A 234 10.91 -18.44 -9.75
C ILE A 234 12.28 -18.27 -10.40
N GLY A 235 12.73 -17.03 -10.51
CA GLY A 235 14.09 -16.64 -10.90
C GLY A 235 14.92 -16.18 -9.71
N VAL A 236 16.22 -16.00 -9.95
CA VAL A 236 17.14 -15.33 -9.02
C VAL A 236 18.11 -14.46 -9.82
N ALA A 237 18.31 -13.24 -9.36
CA ALA A 237 19.29 -12.32 -9.91
C ALA A 237 20.25 -11.83 -8.81
N VAL A 238 21.50 -11.60 -9.16
CA VAL A 238 22.58 -11.27 -8.21
C VAL A 238 23.09 -9.85 -8.45
N SER A 239 23.36 -9.11 -7.37
CA SER A 239 24.01 -7.80 -7.44
C SER A 239 25.02 -7.59 -6.32
N ASN A 240 25.84 -6.55 -6.50
CA ASN A 240 26.72 -6.02 -5.47
C ASN A 240 26.09 -4.85 -4.70
N HIS A 241 24.88 -4.40 -5.07
CA HIS A 241 24.20 -3.26 -4.45
C HIS A 241 22.70 -3.56 -4.32
N PRO A 242 22.00 -3.07 -3.28
CA PRO A 242 20.58 -3.39 -3.06
C PRO A 242 19.67 -2.86 -4.18
N THR A 243 20.14 -1.95 -5.02
CA THR A 243 19.39 -1.38 -6.16
C THR A 243 19.94 -1.80 -7.52
N GLY A 244 20.77 -2.86 -7.57
CA GLY A 244 21.35 -3.32 -8.81
C GLY A 244 22.61 -2.53 -9.25
N PRO A 245 23.07 -2.75 -10.50
CA PRO A 245 22.44 -3.59 -11.53
C PRO A 245 22.39 -5.06 -11.09
N PHE A 246 21.28 -5.73 -11.36
CA PHE A 246 21.08 -7.15 -11.09
C PHE A 246 21.39 -7.97 -12.35
N VAL A 247 22.03 -9.13 -12.17
CA VAL A 247 22.34 -10.09 -13.23
C VAL A 247 21.54 -11.36 -12.97
N ASP A 248 20.61 -11.67 -13.86
CA ASP A 248 19.78 -12.89 -13.81
C ASP A 248 20.62 -14.16 -13.97
N LEU A 249 20.18 -15.26 -13.36
CA LEU A 249 20.78 -16.60 -13.52
C LEU A 249 20.74 -17.10 -14.97
N GLY A 250 19.88 -16.53 -15.82
CA GLY A 250 19.72 -16.87 -17.24
C GLY A 250 18.69 -17.97 -17.49
N LYS A 251 18.14 -18.57 -16.42
CA LYS A 251 17.10 -19.59 -16.45
C LYS A 251 16.29 -19.53 -15.14
N PRO A 252 15.06 -20.07 -15.10
CA PRO A 252 14.34 -20.20 -13.83
C PRO A 252 15.13 -21.08 -12.85
N LEU A 253 15.11 -20.70 -11.58
CA LEU A 253 15.60 -21.49 -10.46
C LEU A 253 14.61 -22.62 -10.12
N ILE A 254 13.31 -22.33 -10.18
CA ILE A 254 12.21 -23.29 -9.98
C ILE A 254 11.17 -23.10 -11.08
N ASP A 255 10.89 -24.15 -11.84
CA ASP A 255 9.93 -24.14 -12.95
C ASP A 255 8.95 -25.32 -12.97
N GLY A 256 8.92 -26.12 -11.91
CA GLY A 256 8.05 -27.28 -11.76
C GLY A 256 7.48 -27.43 -10.35
N LEU A 257 6.41 -28.21 -10.25
CA LEU A 257 5.81 -28.56 -8.96
C LEU A 257 6.77 -29.45 -8.15
N PRO A 258 6.83 -29.30 -6.82
CA PRO A 258 7.49 -30.27 -5.96
C PRO A 258 6.90 -31.68 -6.15
N GLU A 259 7.70 -32.70 -5.89
CA GLU A 259 7.25 -34.10 -5.96
C GLU A 259 6.00 -34.32 -5.08
N GLY A 260 5.00 -35.00 -5.64
CA GLY A 260 3.73 -35.30 -4.96
C GLY A 260 2.69 -34.17 -5.02
N VAL A 261 3.04 -32.96 -5.46
CA VAL A 261 2.09 -31.85 -5.62
C VAL A 261 1.45 -31.92 -7.01
N LYS A 262 0.11 -31.86 -7.07
CA LYS A 262 -0.67 -32.04 -8.32
C LYS A 262 -1.28 -30.76 -8.88
N GLY A 263 -1.16 -29.63 -8.18
CA GLY A 263 -1.73 -28.35 -8.58
C GLY A 263 -1.13 -27.19 -7.79
N GLY A 264 -1.54 -25.97 -8.11
CA GLY A 264 -0.93 -24.75 -7.57
C GLY A 264 0.12 -24.16 -8.52
N GLN A 265 0.89 -23.18 -8.05
CA GLN A 265 1.85 -22.43 -8.88
C GLN A 265 3.20 -22.23 -8.18
N GLN A 266 4.28 -22.08 -8.95
CA GLN A 266 5.64 -21.77 -8.47
C GLN A 266 5.81 -20.25 -8.40
N ILE A 267 5.18 -19.64 -7.39
CA ILE A 267 5.20 -18.19 -7.18
C ILE A 267 5.52 -17.86 -5.72
N ASP A 268 5.61 -16.57 -5.40
CA ASP A 268 5.78 -16.02 -4.05
C ASP A 268 6.99 -16.61 -3.31
N PRO A 269 8.21 -16.49 -3.88
CA PRO A 269 9.41 -16.90 -3.17
C PRO A 269 9.64 -16.03 -1.91
N ASP A 270 10.09 -16.67 -0.83
CA ASP A 270 10.63 -16.01 0.36
C ASP A 270 11.97 -16.65 0.73
N VAL A 271 12.97 -15.82 1.06
CA VAL A 271 14.31 -16.27 1.38
C VAL A 271 14.65 -15.95 2.84
N PHE A 272 15.17 -16.94 3.54
CA PHE A 272 15.43 -16.86 4.96
C PHE A 272 16.86 -17.32 5.28
N ALA A 273 17.60 -16.51 6.03
CA ALA A 273 18.84 -16.93 6.68
C ALA A 273 18.54 -17.41 8.09
N ASP A 274 18.85 -18.67 8.37
CA ASP A 274 18.68 -19.27 9.68
C ASP A 274 19.82 -18.84 10.62
N PRO A 275 19.55 -17.98 11.62
CA PRO A 275 20.59 -17.51 12.52
C PRO A 275 21.12 -18.61 13.45
N ALA A 276 20.38 -19.73 13.62
CA ALA A 276 20.82 -20.82 14.48
C ALA A 276 21.87 -21.71 13.80
N THR A 277 21.85 -21.83 12.48
CA THR A 277 22.72 -22.76 11.73
C THR A 277 23.61 -22.09 10.67
N GLY A 278 23.31 -20.84 10.29
CA GLY A 278 23.96 -20.14 9.19
C GLY A 278 23.53 -20.61 7.80
N LYS A 279 22.57 -21.54 7.71
CA LYS A 279 22.02 -22.04 6.45
C LYS A 279 20.98 -21.08 5.89
N HIS A 280 20.70 -21.25 4.61
CA HIS A 280 19.72 -20.43 3.89
C HIS A 280 18.63 -21.33 3.33
N TYR A 281 17.40 -20.83 3.34
CA TYR A 281 16.23 -21.56 2.90
C TYR A 281 15.42 -20.69 1.93
N LEU A 282 14.84 -21.34 0.93
CA LEU A 282 13.87 -20.73 0.03
C LEU A 282 12.52 -21.41 0.25
N TYR A 283 11.48 -20.61 0.41
CA TYR A 283 10.08 -21.02 0.54
C TYR A 283 9.28 -20.50 -0.64
N TRP A 284 8.26 -21.22 -1.09
CA TRP A 284 7.41 -20.77 -2.19
C TRP A 284 6.08 -21.51 -2.26
N GLY A 285 5.18 -20.97 -3.07
CA GLY A 285 4.02 -21.68 -3.62
C GLY A 285 2.68 -20.97 -3.42
N ASN A 286 1.78 -21.21 -4.37
CA ASN A 286 0.35 -20.91 -4.26
C ASN A 286 -0.42 -22.23 -4.33
N GLY A 287 -1.34 -22.45 -3.38
CA GLY A 287 -2.08 -23.70 -3.18
C GLY A 287 -1.29 -24.78 -2.44
N TYR A 288 0.02 -24.62 -2.27
CA TYR A 288 0.89 -25.40 -1.41
C TYR A 288 2.02 -24.49 -0.88
N MET A 289 2.61 -24.83 0.25
CA MET A 289 3.87 -24.26 0.70
C MET A 289 4.97 -25.32 0.54
N ALA A 290 6.06 -24.98 -0.12
CA ALA A 290 7.28 -25.77 -0.13
C ALA A 290 8.44 -24.98 0.48
N GLY A 291 9.43 -25.69 1.00
CA GLY A 291 10.69 -25.13 1.48
C GLY A 291 11.86 -26.05 1.13
N ALA A 292 13.01 -25.46 0.83
CA ALA A 292 14.25 -26.20 0.55
C ALA A 292 15.47 -25.43 1.08
N GLU A 293 16.54 -26.16 1.43
CA GLU A 293 17.84 -25.56 1.75
C GLU A 293 18.48 -25.06 0.45
N LEU A 294 19.03 -23.85 0.46
CA LEU A 294 19.86 -23.31 -0.62
C LEU A 294 21.31 -23.81 -0.45
N ASN A 295 22.01 -24.02 -1.56
CA ASN A 295 23.47 -24.18 -1.50
C ASN A 295 24.14 -22.83 -1.21
N ASP A 296 25.43 -22.87 -0.88
CA ASP A 296 26.22 -21.67 -0.53
C ASP A 296 26.27 -20.62 -1.65
N ASP A 297 26.05 -21.03 -2.91
CA ASP A 297 25.98 -20.15 -4.08
C ASP A 297 24.70 -19.28 -4.13
N MET A 298 23.67 -19.63 -3.34
CA MET A 298 22.34 -19.01 -3.29
C MET A 298 21.56 -19.04 -4.61
N VAL A 299 22.09 -19.71 -5.64
CA VAL A 299 21.49 -19.80 -6.98
C VAL A 299 21.22 -21.25 -7.38
N SER A 300 21.30 -22.17 -6.42
CA SER A 300 20.87 -23.55 -6.55
C SER A 300 20.28 -24.08 -5.23
N LEU A 301 19.28 -24.97 -5.35
CA LEU A 301 18.73 -25.70 -4.21
C LEU A 301 19.61 -26.91 -3.87
N LYS A 302 19.70 -27.24 -2.59
CA LYS A 302 20.38 -28.44 -2.12
C LYS A 302 19.51 -29.67 -2.43
N PRO A 303 20.01 -30.63 -3.23
CA PRO A 303 19.23 -31.80 -3.64
C PRO A 303 18.66 -32.60 -2.46
N GLY A 304 17.43 -33.08 -2.60
CA GLY A 304 16.76 -33.91 -1.59
C GLY A 304 16.26 -33.17 -0.35
N THR A 305 16.36 -31.84 -0.30
CA THR A 305 15.91 -31.06 0.87
C THR A 305 14.52 -30.45 0.71
N THR A 306 13.97 -30.43 -0.51
CA THR A 306 12.63 -29.90 -0.78
C THR A 306 11.57 -30.66 0.02
N LYS A 307 10.78 -29.93 0.81
CA LYS A 307 9.63 -30.46 1.54
C LYS A 307 8.39 -29.65 1.24
N VAL A 308 7.27 -30.36 1.05
CA VAL A 308 5.94 -29.75 1.10
C VAL A 308 5.53 -29.62 2.56
N MET A 309 5.23 -28.41 2.99
CA MET A 309 4.97 -28.05 4.39
C MET A 309 3.76 -27.12 4.55
N THR A 310 2.76 -27.27 3.67
CA THR A 310 1.49 -26.54 3.74
C THR A 310 0.88 -26.65 5.15
N PRO A 311 0.65 -25.53 5.87
CA PRO A 311 0.29 -25.56 7.29
C PRO A 311 -1.11 -26.15 7.53
N ASP A 312 -2.12 -25.66 6.82
CA ASP A 312 -3.50 -26.14 6.88
C ASP A 312 -4.32 -25.63 5.67
N ALA A 313 -5.65 -25.81 5.70
CA ALA A 313 -6.57 -25.42 4.64
C ALA A 313 -6.72 -23.90 4.44
N SER A 314 -6.22 -23.07 5.37
CA SER A 314 -6.23 -21.61 5.22
C SER A 314 -5.11 -21.10 4.29
N PHE A 315 -4.11 -21.92 3.99
CA PHE A 315 -3.01 -21.52 3.13
C PHE A 315 -3.47 -21.19 1.70
N ARG A 316 -3.20 -19.96 1.25
CA ARG A 316 -3.28 -19.59 -0.17
C ARG A 316 -1.90 -19.46 -0.80
N GLU A 317 -1.11 -18.50 -0.34
CA GLU A 317 0.14 -18.03 -0.97
C GLU A 317 0.89 -17.06 -0.02
N GLY A 318 1.91 -16.35 -0.53
CA GLY A 318 2.60 -15.28 0.19
C GLY A 318 3.27 -15.75 1.47
N ALA A 319 4.04 -16.85 1.40
CA ALA A 319 4.79 -17.37 2.53
C ALA A 319 5.86 -16.35 2.97
N HIS A 320 6.07 -16.20 4.28
CA HIS A 320 7.17 -15.41 4.81
C HIS A 320 7.70 -16.03 6.11
N VAL A 321 9.02 -16.13 6.27
CA VAL A 321 9.66 -16.79 7.41
C VAL A 321 10.61 -15.85 8.14
N PHE A 322 10.46 -15.77 9.46
CA PHE A 322 11.43 -15.10 10.33
C PHE A 322 11.69 -15.91 11.59
N TYR A 323 12.79 -15.57 12.28
CA TYR A 323 13.20 -16.22 13.51
C TYR A 323 13.24 -15.24 14.67
N ARG A 324 12.69 -15.65 15.81
CA ARG A 324 12.72 -14.87 17.05
C ARG A 324 12.78 -15.80 18.25
N ASN A 325 13.76 -15.58 19.13
CA ASN A 325 13.89 -16.24 20.45
C ASN A 325 13.77 -17.78 20.42
N GLY A 326 14.43 -18.47 19.48
CA GLY A 326 14.37 -19.93 19.41
C GLY A 326 13.30 -20.49 18.48
N THR A 327 12.40 -19.65 17.97
CA THR A 327 11.22 -20.09 17.22
C THR A 327 11.24 -19.56 15.78
N TYR A 328 10.91 -20.44 14.84
CA TYR A 328 10.67 -20.09 13.44
C TYR A 328 9.19 -19.77 13.26
N TYR A 329 8.89 -18.57 12.79
CA TYR A 329 7.54 -18.11 12.50
C TYR A 329 7.31 -18.18 10.99
N PHE A 330 6.21 -18.82 10.59
CA PHE A 330 5.78 -18.96 9.21
C PHE A 330 4.50 -18.17 9.06
N LEU A 331 4.52 -17.12 8.24
CA LEU A 331 3.37 -16.32 7.87
C LEU A 331 2.90 -16.73 6.48
N TRP A 332 1.60 -16.61 6.23
CA TRP A 332 1.01 -16.83 4.91
C TRP A 332 -0.27 -16.02 4.76
N SER A 333 -0.70 -15.85 3.52
CA SER A 333 -1.98 -15.24 3.23
C SER A 333 -3.09 -16.29 3.09
N GLU A 334 -4.26 -15.97 3.63
CA GLU A 334 -5.51 -16.70 3.42
C GLU A 334 -6.45 -15.90 2.52
N ASP A 335 -7.23 -16.62 1.71
CA ASP A 335 -8.17 -16.11 0.71
C ASP A 335 -7.46 -15.52 -0.52
N ASP A 336 -8.20 -15.00 -1.49
CA ASP A 336 -7.70 -14.46 -2.75
C ASP A 336 -7.39 -12.96 -2.61
N THR A 337 -6.30 -12.49 -3.23
CA THR A 337 -5.94 -11.06 -3.22
C THR A 337 -7.02 -10.13 -3.79
N ARG A 338 -8.01 -10.64 -4.56
CA ARG A 338 -9.18 -9.88 -5.04
C ARG A 338 -10.36 -9.90 -4.07
N SER A 339 -10.27 -10.64 -2.96
CA SER A 339 -11.26 -10.69 -1.89
C SER A 339 -10.93 -9.63 -0.85
N GLU A 340 -11.95 -8.90 -0.38
CA GLU A 340 -11.79 -7.99 0.76
C GLU A 340 -11.35 -8.71 2.05
N ASN A 341 -11.49 -10.04 2.10
CA ASN A 341 -11.14 -10.88 3.22
C ASN A 341 -9.70 -11.41 3.19
N TYR A 342 -8.90 -11.08 2.16
CA TYR A 342 -7.48 -11.40 2.11
C TYR A 342 -6.79 -10.94 3.39
N LYS A 343 -6.09 -11.84 4.08
CA LYS A 343 -5.57 -11.63 5.44
C LYS A 343 -4.33 -12.47 5.69
N VAL A 344 -3.54 -12.11 6.69
CA VAL A 344 -2.33 -12.85 7.07
C VAL A 344 -2.58 -13.73 8.31
N ARG A 345 -2.11 -14.96 8.24
CA ARG A 345 -2.07 -15.93 9.35
C ARG A 345 -0.64 -16.34 9.66
N TYR A 346 -0.44 -16.98 10.81
CA TYR A 346 0.85 -17.55 11.15
C TYR A 346 0.79 -18.94 11.79
N GLY A 347 1.94 -19.57 11.85
CA GLY A 347 2.23 -20.77 12.61
C GLY A 347 3.70 -20.76 13.02
N THR A 348 4.10 -21.72 13.84
CA THR A 348 5.46 -21.81 14.38
C THR A 348 6.06 -23.19 14.19
N SER A 349 7.37 -23.27 14.06
CA SER A 349 8.11 -24.53 14.03
C SER A 349 9.38 -24.41 14.89
N ASP A 350 9.91 -25.57 15.28
CA ASP A 350 11.19 -25.69 15.98
C ASP A 350 12.35 -25.91 14.97
N SER A 351 12.04 -25.93 13.66
CA SER A 351 13.01 -26.13 12.57
C SER A 351 12.55 -25.42 11.29
N PRO A 352 13.48 -24.91 10.45
CA PRO A 352 13.14 -24.19 9.21
C PRO A 352 12.42 -25.06 8.17
N LEU A 353 12.55 -26.40 8.25
CA LEU A 353 11.85 -27.36 7.39
C LEU A 353 11.07 -28.39 8.22
N GLY A 354 10.59 -27.95 9.39
CA GLY A 354 9.81 -28.75 10.34
C GLY A 354 8.30 -28.65 10.11
N LYS A 355 7.54 -29.42 10.88
CA LYS A 355 6.08 -29.33 10.87
C LYS A 355 5.64 -28.01 11.48
N ILE A 356 4.83 -27.24 10.74
CA ILE A 356 4.25 -25.98 11.23
C ILE A 356 3.12 -26.30 12.21
N LYS A 357 3.23 -25.78 13.44
CA LYS A 357 2.19 -25.80 14.47
C LYS A 357 1.35 -24.53 14.32
N VAL A 358 0.07 -24.69 13.99
CA VAL A 358 -0.84 -23.56 13.82
C VAL A 358 -1.60 -23.31 15.14
N PRO A 359 -1.42 -22.15 15.80
CA PRO A 359 -2.17 -21.84 17.00
C PRO A 359 -3.65 -21.58 16.68
N GLN A 360 -4.54 -21.81 17.64
CA GLN A 360 -5.98 -21.56 17.45
C GLN A 360 -6.27 -20.09 17.08
N ASN A 361 -5.58 -19.16 17.74
CA ASN A 361 -5.62 -17.73 17.43
C ASN A 361 -4.37 -17.36 16.62
N ASN A 362 -4.47 -17.47 15.29
CA ASN A 362 -3.34 -17.25 14.39
C ASN A 362 -3.47 -16.03 13.47
N LEU A 363 -4.41 -15.12 13.74
CA LEU A 363 -4.57 -13.93 12.93
C LEU A 363 -3.41 -12.96 13.16
N VAL A 364 -2.73 -12.55 12.09
CA VAL A 364 -1.70 -11.51 12.14
C VAL A 364 -2.29 -10.15 11.78
N VAL A 365 -2.96 -10.03 10.63
CA VAL A 365 -3.64 -8.79 10.21
C VAL A 365 -4.84 -9.14 9.32
N ALA A 366 -5.95 -8.42 9.49
CA ALA A 366 -7.15 -8.51 8.66
C ALA A 366 -7.77 -7.13 8.40
N LYS A 367 -8.73 -7.07 7.48
CA LYS A 367 -9.51 -5.88 7.15
C LYS A 367 -10.05 -5.15 8.40
N ASP A 368 -10.12 -3.82 8.31
CA ASP A 368 -10.86 -2.96 9.24
C ASP A 368 -11.86 -2.09 8.43
N PRO A 369 -13.11 -2.57 8.25
CA PRO A 369 -14.13 -1.84 7.53
C PRO A 369 -14.48 -0.48 8.15
N SER A 370 -14.26 -0.29 9.46
CA SER A 370 -14.53 1.00 10.12
C SER A 370 -13.55 2.10 9.65
N GLN A 371 -12.39 1.68 9.15
CA GLN A 371 -11.37 2.55 8.56
C GLN A 371 -11.39 2.51 7.03
N GLY A 372 -12.25 1.70 6.42
CA GLY A 372 -12.26 1.45 4.97
C GLY A 372 -11.04 0.67 4.49
N ILE A 373 -10.44 -0.14 5.35
CA ILE A 373 -9.24 -0.93 5.07
C ILE A 373 -9.66 -2.36 4.76
N TYR A 374 -9.25 -2.89 3.60
CA TYR A 374 -9.67 -4.20 3.09
C TYR A 374 -8.49 -4.95 2.45
N ALA A 375 -8.59 -6.28 2.39
CA ALA A 375 -7.63 -7.17 1.72
C ALA A 375 -6.17 -7.02 2.21
N THR A 376 -5.96 -7.05 3.53
CA THR A 376 -4.63 -6.88 4.17
C THR A 376 -3.84 -8.19 4.16
N GLY A 377 -3.30 -8.59 3.01
CA GLY A 377 -2.48 -9.80 2.88
C GLY A 377 -1.18 -9.55 2.13
N HIS A 378 -0.48 -10.65 1.82
CA HIS A 378 0.90 -10.77 1.35
C HIS A 378 1.86 -9.84 2.09
N ASN A 379 2.77 -10.42 2.87
CA ASN A 379 3.56 -9.66 3.82
C ASN A 379 5.03 -10.05 3.83
N SER A 380 5.82 -9.17 4.44
CA SER A 380 7.14 -9.42 4.98
C SER A 380 7.25 -8.77 6.36
N THR A 381 8.32 -9.09 7.09
CA THR A 381 8.61 -8.49 8.39
C THR A 381 9.99 -7.89 8.39
N ILE A 382 10.18 -6.84 9.19
CA ILE A 382 11.50 -6.29 9.47
C ILE A 382 11.71 -6.21 10.98
N GLN A 383 12.82 -6.76 11.44
CA GLN A 383 13.36 -6.47 12.75
C GLN A 383 14.23 -5.22 12.65
N VAL A 384 14.04 -4.27 13.56
CA VAL A 384 14.95 -3.13 13.59
C VAL A 384 16.33 -3.59 14.07
N PRO A 385 17.42 -3.27 13.35
CA PRO A 385 18.76 -3.75 13.69
C PRO A 385 19.13 -3.53 15.16
N GLY A 386 19.54 -4.62 15.82
CA GLY A 386 19.96 -4.62 17.23
C GLY A 386 18.85 -4.41 18.25
N ARG A 387 17.56 -4.53 17.87
CA ARG A 387 16.42 -4.38 18.77
C ARG A 387 15.38 -5.47 18.54
N ASP A 388 14.73 -5.92 19.60
CA ASP A 388 13.52 -6.75 19.50
C ASP A 388 12.29 -5.86 19.22
N GLU A 389 12.36 -5.13 18.11
CA GLU A 389 11.33 -4.22 17.62
C GLU A 389 11.00 -4.61 16.19
N TRP A 390 9.73 -4.91 15.92
CA TRP A 390 9.31 -5.54 14.67
C TRP A 390 8.19 -4.76 13.99
N TYR A 391 8.18 -4.83 12.66
CA TYR A 391 7.14 -4.23 11.82
C TYR A 391 6.70 -5.24 10.76
N LEU A 392 5.39 -5.26 10.48
CA LEU A 392 4.81 -5.98 9.37
C LEU A 392 4.65 -5.02 8.20
N VAL A 393 5.19 -5.38 7.04
CA VAL A 393 4.90 -4.72 5.76
C VAL A 393 3.95 -5.61 5.00
N TYR A 394 2.88 -5.06 4.46
CA TYR A 394 1.83 -5.81 3.76
C TYR A 394 1.18 -4.93 2.69
N HIS A 395 0.33 -5.47 1.83
CA HIS A 395 -0.51 -4.64 0.97
C HIS A 395 -1.97 -4.69 1.36
N ARG A 396 -2.74 -3.71 0.89
CA ARG A 396 -4.20 -3.66 0.99
C ARG A 396 -4.80 -3.16 -0.32
N PHE A 397 -6.12 -3.22 -0.47
CA PHE A 397 -6.77 -2.50 -1.57
C PHE A 397 -6.47 -1.00 -1.50
N GLN A 398 -6.29 -0.37 -2.67
CA GLN A 398 -6.14 1.07 -2.78
C GLN A 398 -7.26 1.79 -2.04
N TYR A 399 -6.92 2.71 -1.14
CA TYR A 399 -7.90 3.48 -0.39
C TYR A 399 -8.23 4.80 -1.09
N PRO A 400 -9.50 5.27 -1.09
CA PRO A 400 -10.69 4.64 -0.52
C PRO A 400 -11.49 3.79 -1.52
N ASP A 401 -11.13 3.82 -2.80
CA ASP A 401 -12.02 3.35 -3.87
C ASP A 401 -11.76 1.92 -4.35
N GLY A 402 -10.65 1.30 -3.94
CA GLY A 402 -10.28 -0.07 -4.35
C GLY A 402 -11.39 -1.07 -4.11
N ILE A 403 -12.10 -0.98 -2.99
CA ILE A 403 -13.26 -1.85 -2.66
C ILE A 403 -14.40 -1.76 -3.69
N LYS A 404 -14.52 -0.64 -4.42
CA LYS A 404 -15.55 -0.41 -5.45
C LYS A 404 -15.13 -0.91 -6.84
N MET A 405 -13.88 -1.36 -7.00
CA MET A 405 -13.31 -1.76 -8.29
C MET A 405 -13.63 -3.22 -8.67
N GLY A 406 -14.38 -3.95 -7.84
CA GLY A 406 -14.66 -5.37 -8.04
C GLY A 406 -13.36 -6.18 -8.11
N ARG A 407 -13.22 -7.07 -9.09
CA ARG A 407 -12.00 -7.89 -9.24
C ARG A 407 -10.74 -7.06 -9.50
N ALA A 408 -10.88 -5.84 -10.03
CA ALA A 408 -9.73 -4.99 -10.30
C ALA A 408 -9.04 -4.47 -9.03
N ALA A 409 -9.71 -4.55 -7.87
CA ALA A 409 -9.13 -4.24 -6.58
C ALA A 409 -7.85 -5.06 -6.30
N GLY A 410 -7.84 -6.33 -6.70
CA GLY A 410 -6.70 -7.22 -6.47
C GLY A 410 -5.45 -6.92 -7.30
N TYR A 411 -5.53 -6.03 -8.30
CA TYR A 411 -4.37 -5.49 -9.02
C TYR A 411 -4.31 -3.95 -8.96
N ASN A 412 -4.97 -3.36 -7.95
CA ASN A 412 -4.87 -1.94 -7.58
C ASN A 412 -4.71 -1.87 -6.05
N ARG A 413 -3.53 -2.30 -5.59
CA ARG A 413 -3.19 -2.42 -4.17
C ARG A 413 -2.15 -1.38 -3.77
N GLU A 414 -2.04 -1.14 -2.47
CA GLU A 414 -1.08 -0.19 -1.90
C GLU A 414 -0.36 -0.79 -0.69
N VAL A 415 0.96 -0.55 -0.60
CA VAL A 415 1.83 -1.10 0.45
C VAL A 415 1.69 -0.28 1.74
N CYS A 416 1.55 -0.97 2.87
CA CYS A 416 1.38 -0.43 4.21
C CYS A 416 2.40 -1.04 5.18
N ILE A 417 2.66 -0.34 6.29
CA ILE A 417 3.47 -0.81 7.39
C ILE A 417 2.78 -0.51 8.72
N ASP A 418 2.78 -1.48 9.63
CA ASP A 418 2.30 -1.29 11.01
C ASP A 418 3.20 -2.07 11.99
N ARG A 419 3.18 -1.69 13.26
CA ARG A 419 3.99 -2.32 14.30
C ARG A 419 3.50 -3.75 14.56
N MET A 420 4.46 -4.67 14.68
CA MET A 420 4.21 -6.06 15.04
C MET A 420 4.66 -6.30 16.48
N GLU A 421 3.77 -6.84 17.31
CA GLU A 421 4.04 -7.10 18.72
C GLU A 421 3.82 -8.57 19.06
N PHE A 422 4.56 -9.04 20.06
CA PHE A 422 4.48 -10.39 20.57
C PHE A 422 4.05 -10.38 22.03
N SER A 423 3.21 -11.33 22.41
CA SER A 423 2.93 -11.62 23.81
C SER A 423 4.12 -12.33 24.48
N PRO A 424 4.17 -12.36 25.83
CA PRO A 424 5.27 -13.03 26.54
C PRO A 424 5.47 -14.51 26.20
N ASP A 425 4.40 -15.19 25.79
CA ASP A 425 4.41 -16.60 25.34
C ASP A 425 4.90 -16.80 23.89
N GLY A 426 5.27 -15.72 23.21
CA GLY A 426 5.73 -15.72 21.82
C GLY A 426 4.61 -15.64 20.78
N SER A 427 3.33 -15.62 21.17
CA SER A 427 2.23 -15.44 20.22
C SER A 427 2.24 -14.04 19.61
N ILE A 428 1.92 -13.94 18.31
CA ILE A 428 1.76 -12.65 17.62
C ILE A 428 0.45 -12.02 18.06
N ARG A 429 0.50 -10.74 18.48
CA ARG A 429 -0.70 -9.94 18.73
C ARG A 429 -1.30 -9.49 17.41
N PRO A 430 -2.61 -9.68 17.17
CA PRO A 430 -3.25 -9.20 15.95
C PRO A 430 -3.02 -7.69 15.75
N ILE A 431 -2.48 -7.35 14.58
CA ILE A 431 -2.20 -5.98 14.17
C ILE A 431 -3.51 -5.33 13.74
N LEU A 432 -3.75 -4.12 14.26
CA LEU A 432 -4.83 -3.26 13.79
C LEU A 432 -4.28 -2.42 12.63
N PRO A 433 -4.69 -2.69 11.37
CA PRO A 433 -4.14 -1.94 10.24
C PRO A 433 -4.59 -0.48 10.31
N SER A 434 -3.74 0.44 9.89
CA SER A 434 -4.01 1.87 10.10
C SER A 434 -3.66 2.73 8.90
N HIS A 435 -4.34 3.89 8.78
CA HIS A 435 -3.88 4.97 7.90
C HIS A 435 -2.70 5.74 8.50
N LYS A 436 -2.64 5.80 9.84
CA LYS A 436 -1.58 6.50 10.57
C LYS A 436 -0.21 5.90 10.25
N GLY A 437 -0.12 4.58 10.13
CA GLY A 437 1.14 3.86 9.98
C GLY A 437 2.03 4.06 11.21
N ILE A 438 3.34 4.01 10.99
CA ILE A 438 4.35 4.07 12.07
C ILE A 438 4.99 5.45 12.16
N SER A 439 5.64 5.75 13.29
CA SER A 439 6.53 6.92 13.38
C SER A 439 7.90 6.59 12.79
N PRO A 440 8.68 7.60 12.35
CA PRO A 440 10.04 7.38 11.86
C PRO A 440 10.89 6.59 12.86
N VAL A 441 11.50 5.51 12.40
CA VAL A 441 12.35 4.63 13.21
C VAL A 441 13.75 5.22 13.29
N LEU A 442 14.12 5.65 14.49
CA LEU A 442 15.47 6.16 14.76
C LEU A 442 16.45 5.00 14.88
N LEU A 443 17.35 4.85 13.90
CA LEU A 443 18.47 3.93 14.01
C LEU A 443 19.51 4.51 14.98
N LYS A 444 20.01 3.69 15.91
CA LYS A 444 21.20 4.06 16.68
C LYS A 444 22.33 4.19 15.67
N LYS A 445 22.94 5.37 15.54
CA LYS A 445 24.22 5.48 14.83
C LYS A 445 25.17 4.50 15.54
N GLY A 446 25.68 3.52 14.81
CA GLY A 446 26.71 2.63 15.33
C GLY A 446 27.78 3.48 15.99
N ALA A 447 28.17 3.13 17.21
CA ALA A 447 29.38 3.67 17.80
C ALA A 447 30.48 3.44 16.76
N LYS A 448 30.95 4.53 16.14
CA LYS A 448 32.14 4.45 15.29
C LYS A 448 33.18 3.69 16.10
N GLU A 449 33.73 2.66 15.49
CA GLU A 449 34.96 2.01 15.92
C GLU A 449 35.91 3.12 16.38
N LYS A 450 36.15 3.17 17.69
CA LYS A 450 37.32 3.87 18.22
C LYS A 450 38.50 2.98 17.85
N GLU A 451 38.97 3.11 16.62
CA GLU A 451 40.34 2.76 16.30
C GLU A 451 41.25 3.87 16.84
N GLN A 452 41.95 3.54 17.92
CA GLN A 452 43.30 4.01 18.21
C GLN A 452 44.14 2.79 18.57
#